data_AF-A0A2P2N7N8-F1
#
_entry.id   AF-A0A2P2N7N8-F1
#
_cell.length_a   1.000
_cell.length_b   1.000
_cell.length_c   1.000
_cell.angle_alpha   90.00
_cell.angle_beta   90.00
_cell.angle_gamma   90.00
#
_symmetry.space_group_name_H-M   'P 1'
#
loop_
_entity.id
_entity.type
_entity.pdbx_description
1 polymer ?
#
loop_
_entity_poly.entity_id
_entity_poly.type
_entity_poly.pdbx_seq_one_letter_code
_entity_poly.pdbx_strand_id
1 'polypeptide(L)'
;MLSKLMLKRFSEEERKKLYQKWGIELKSKRRRQQLTNHLWSNVKDINHIRESAAIVAKLLRFAQQEEAPKEMFGLSFTPPSMRRKSSGLSHSRSFLM
;
A
#
# COMPACT_ATOMS: atom_id res chain seq x y z
N MET A 1 8.73 -11.02 -3.60
CA MET A 1 8.34 -9.59 -3.58
C MET A 1 8.51 -8.99 -2.18
N LEU A 2 7.91 -9.58 -1.14
CA LEU A 2 8.02 -9.14 0.27
C LEU A 2 9.44 -9.25 0.87
N SER A 3 10.20 -10.28 0.51
CA SER A 3 11.61 -10.44 0.94
C SER A 3 12.52 -9.28 0.53
N LYS A 4 12.18 -8.54 -0.54
CA LYS A 4 12.89 -7.31 -0.94
C LYS A 4 12.46 -6.12 -0.06
N LEU A 5 11.18 -6.03 0.28
CA LEU A 5 10.63 -4.99 1.16
C LEU A 5 11.19 -5.07 2.57
N MET A 6 11.51 -6.27 3.07
CA MET A 6 12.16 -6.47 4.37
C MET A 6 13.46 -5.66 4.53
N LEU A 7 14.27 -5.52 3.47
CA LEU A 7 15.49 -4.72 3.53
C LEU A 7 15.20 -3.21 3.57
N LYS A 8 14.12 -2.78 2.93
CA LYS A 8 13.76 -1.36 2.83
C LYS A 8 12.97 -0.84 4.04
N ARG A 9 12.29 -1.74 4.77
CA ARG A 9 11.28 -1.38 5.78
C ARG A 9 11.64 -1.76 7.20
N PHE A 10 12.62 -2.64 7.39
CA PHE A 10 13.06 -3.05 8.71
C PHE A 10 14.55 -2.80 8.89
N SER A 11 14.92 -2.27 10.05
CA SER A 11 16.32 -2.14 10.45
C SER A 11 16.97 -3.53 10.57
N GLU A 12 18.29 -3.59 10.65
CA GLU A 12 18.97 -4.88 10.83
C GLU A 12 18.59 -5.55 12.16
N GLU A 13 18.47 -4.75 13.22
CA GLU A 13 18.09 -5.23 14.55
C GLU A 13 16.66 -5.75 14.59
N GLU A 14 15.71 -5.03 13.98
CA GLU A 14 14.32 -5.49 13.90
C GLU A 14 14.22 -6.80 13.12
N ARG A 15 14.98 -6.94 12.02
CA ARG A 15 15.05 -8.19 11.26
C ARG A 15 15.59 -9.34 12.12
N LYS A 16 16.64 -9.12 12.90
CA LYS A 16 17.21 -10.14 13.81
C LYS A 16 16.18 -10.59 14.85
N LYS A 17 15.48 -9.64 15.48
CA LYS A 17 14.40 -9.91 16.44
C LYS A 17 13.26 -10.71 15.80
N LEU A 18 12.84 -10.34 14.60
CA LEU A 18 11.84 -11.09 13.84
C LEU A 18 12.29 -12.52 13.55
N TYR A 19 13.52 -12.72 13.07
CA TYR A 19 13.99 -14.08 12.79
C TYR A 19 14.03 -14.93 14.06
N GLN A 20 14.51 -14.39 15.18
CA GLN A 20 14.51 -15.11 16.46
C GLN A 20 13.10 -15.46 16.94
N LYS A 21 12.17 -14.49 16.92
CA LYS A 21 10.77 -14.71 17.32
C LYS A 21 10.09 -15.79 16.48
N TRP A 22 10.41 -15.83 15.19
CA TRP A 22 9.82 -16.77 14.23
C TRP A 22 10.61 -18.08 14.07
N GLY A 23 11.58 -18.35 14.96
CA GLY A 23 12.34 -19.60 14.98
C GLY A 23 13.31 -19.77 13.80
N ILE A 24 13.69 -18.68 13.13
CA ILE A 24 14.60 -18.69 11.98
C ILE A 24 16.02 -18.41 12.48
N GLU A 25 16.91 -19.39 12.30
CA GLU A 25 18.31 -19.25 12.69
C GLU A 25 18.99 -18.10 11.94
N LEU A 26 19.74 -17.25 12.65
CA LEU A 26 20.44 -16.10 12.05
C LEU A 26 21.54 -16.49 11.06
N LYS A 27 22.05 -17.72 11.09
CA LYS A 27 23.04 -18.23 10.12
C LYS A 27 22.40 -18.91 8.90
N SER A 28 21.08 -19.10 8.91
CA SER A 28 20.36 -19.77 7.83
C SER A 28 20.48 -19.05 6.49
N LYS A 29 20.43 -19.82 5.40
CA LYS A 29 20.35 -19.31 4.03
C LYS A 29 18.93 -18.83 3.74
N ARG A 30 18.79 -17.78 2.93
CA ARG A 30 17.49 -17.28 2.45
C ARG A 30 16.47 -16.95 3.56
N ARG A 31 16.92 -16.55 4.76
CA ARG A 31 16.08 -16.17 5.93
C ARG A 31 14.86 -15.30 5.60
N ARG A 32 15.04 -14.31 4.73
CA ARG A 32 13.95 -13.43 4.28
C ARG A 32 12.82 -14.19 3.57
N GLN A 33 13.17 -15.16 2.73
CA GLN A 33 12.18 -16.01 2.05
C GLN A 33 11.55 -16.98 3.04
N GLN A 34 12.33 -17.57 3.95
CA GLN A 34 11.80 -18.44 5.02
C GLN A 34 10.74 -17.73 5.84
N LEU A 35 11.02 -16.50 6.30
CA LEU A 35 10.03 -15.69 7.02
C LEU A 35 8.78 -15.44 6.17
N THR A 36 8.98 -15.10 4.89
CA THR A 36 7.85 -14.90 3.96
C THR A 36 7.04 -16.18 3.74
N ASN A 37 7.59 -17.37 3.95
CA ASN A 37 6.81 -18.60 3.85
C ASN A 37 6.08 -18.88 5.17
N HIS A 38 6.74 -18.66 6.31
CA HIS A 38 6.13 -18.86 7.64
C HIS A 38 4.90 -17.99 7.88
N LEU A 39 4.95 -16.73 7.45
CA LEU A 39 3.84 -15.78 7.56
C LEU A 39 2.53 -16.25 6.87
N TRP A 40 2.59 -17.18 5.90
CA TRP A 40 1.41 -17.74 5.21
C TRP A 40 1.19 -19.23 5.52
N SER A 41 2.03 -19.82 6.38
CA SER A 41 2.04 -21.27 6.60
C SER A 41 0.96 -21.77 7.56
N ASN A 42 0.57 -20.96 8.55
CA ASN A 42 -0.37 -21.35 9.59
C ASN A 42 -1.64 -20.49 9.52
N VAL A 43 -2.76 -21.14 9.15
CA VAL A 43 -4.08 -20.53 8.95
C VAL A 43 -5.07 -20.91 10.05
N LYS A 44 -4.65 -21.76 11.01
CA LYS A 44 -5.52 -22.23 12.10
C LYS A 44 -5.32 -21.43 13.39
N ASP A 45 -4.13 -20.86 13.58
CA ASP A 45 -3.81 -20.06 14.75
C ASP A 45 -4.11 -18.57 14.50
N ILE A 46 -5.13 -18.06 15.17
CA ILE A 46 -5.57 -16.66 15.08
C ILE A 46 -4.46 -15.69 15.52
N ASN A 47 -3.66 -16.06 16.53
CA ASN A 47 -2.56 -15.21 16.98
C ASN A 47 -1.47 -15.13 15.92
N HIS A 48 -1.11 -16.28 15.31
CA HIS A 48 -0.20 -16.33 14.18
C HIS A 48 -0.68 -15.48 13.01
N ILE A 49 -1.98 -15.55 12.67
CA ILE A 49 -2.58 -14.75 11.59
C ILE A 49 -2.46 -13.25 11.91
N ARG A 50 -2.80 -12.84 13.14
CA ARG A 50 -2.74 -11.44 13.57
C ARG A 50 -1.31 -10.90 13.49
N GLU A 51 -0.33 -11.64 14.00
CA GLU A 51 1.07 -11.25 13.94
C GLU A 51 1.60 -11.20 12.50
N SER A 52 1.20 -12.18 11.68
CA SER A 52 1.57 -12.21 10.26
C SER A 52 1.01 -11.00 9.52
N ALA A 53 -0.26 -10.69 9.74
CA ALA A 53 -0.93 -9.54 9.15
C ALA A 53 -0.25 -8.23 9.57
N ALA A 54 0.16 -8.08 10.84
CA ALA A 54 0.87 -6.90 11.31
C ALA A 54 2.22 -6.70 10.60
N ILE A 55 2.98 -7.79 10.40
CA ILE A 55 4.27 -7.73 9.69
C ILE A 55 4.05 -7.34 8.22
N VAL A 56 3.03 -7.92 7.57
CA VAL A 56 2.68 -7.59 6.18
C VAL A 56 2.19 -6.14 6.05
N ALA A 57 1.38 -5.66 6.98
CA ALA A 57 0.91 -4.28 7.00
C ALA A 57 2.07 -3.29 7.13
N LYS A 58 3.07 -3.59 7.97
CA LYS A 58 4.31 -2.79 8.06
C LYS A 58 5.14 -2.86 6.77
N LEU A 59 5.26 -4.03 6.14
CA LEU A 59 5.99 -4.18 4.86
C LEU A 59 5.35 -3.37 3.72
N LEU A 60 4.03 -3.38 3.65
CA LEU A 60 3.26 -2.74 2.59
C LEU A 60 2.90 -1.28 2.91
N ARG A 61 3.30 -0.75 4.08
CA ARG A 61 2.93 0.58 4.60
C ARG A 61 1.42 0.80 4.76
N PHE A 62 0.63 -0.27 4.85
CA PHE A 62 -0.77 -0.15 5.25
C PHE A 62 -0.91 0.40 6.67
N ALA A 63 0.04 0.07 7.55
CA ALA A 63 0.06 0.57 8.93
C ALA A 63 0.31 2.09 9.06
N GLN A 64 0.67 2.79 7.98
CA GLN A 64 0.89 4.24 7.98
C GLN A 64 -0.31 5.02 7.43
N GLN A 65 -1.41 4.33 7.06
CA GLN A 65 -2.61 4.97 6.50
C GLN A 65 -3.57 5.49 7.58
N GLU A 66 -3.18 5.45 8.87
CA GLU A 66 -3.97 6.05 9.95
C GLU A 66 -3.86 7.59 9.97
N GLU A 67 -2.85 8.16 9.31
CA GLU A 67 -2.66 9.62 9.16
C GLU A 67 -2.73 10.09 7.70
N ALA A 68 -3.50 9.40 6.85
CA ALA A 68 -4.03 10.11 5.68
C ALA A 68 -5.15 11.01 6.19
N PRO A 69 -5.08 12.35 6.08
CA PRO A 69 -6.20 13.21 6.44
C PRO A 69 -7.42 12.68 5.69
N LYS A 70 -8.45 12.32 6.46
CA LYS A 70 -9.71 11.72 5.99
C LYS A 70 -10.44 12.59 4.95
N GLU A 71 -9.90 13.77 4.68
CA GLU A 71 -10.36 14.79 3.74
C GLU A 71 -9.82 14.63 2.30
N MET A 72 -8.81 13.78 2.03
CA MET A 72 -8.16 13.72 0.71
C MET A 72 -8.15 12.34 0.04
N PHE A 73 -9.12 11.48 0.33
CA PHE A 73 -9.62 10.62 -0.75
C PHE A 73 -10.38 11.54 -1.70
N GLY A 74 -9.65 12.08 -2.69
CA GLY A 74 -10.15 12.92 -3.79
C GLY A 74 -11.11 12.17 -4.71
N LEU A 75 -12.14 11.57 -4.13
CA LEU A 75 -13.29 10.97 -4.75
C LEU A 75 -14.51 11.77 -4.31
N SER A 76 -14.56 13.04 -4.73
CA SER A 76 -15.87 13.61 -5.02
C SER A 76 -16.44 12.79 -6.16
N PHE A 77 -17.23 11.77 -5.86
CA PHE A 77 -18.04 11.03 -6.85
C PHE A 77 -19.16 11.91 -7.43
N THR A 78 -19.21 13.19 -7.08
CA THR A 78 -20.00 14.19 -7.77
C THR A 78 -19.38 14.43 -9.15
N PRO A 79 -20.03 14.06 -10.26
CA PRO A 79 -19.57 14.49 -11.57
C PRO A 79 -19.49 16.01 -11.56
N PRO A 80 -18.45 16.62 -12.16
CA PRO A 80 -18.38 18.07 -12.27
C PRO A 80 -19.67 18.52 -12.94
N SER A 81 -20.43 19.37 -12.25
CA SER A 81 -21.59 20.03 -12.84
C SER A 81 -21.09 20.76 -14.07
N MET A 82 -21.26 20.16 -15.26
CA MET A 82 -21.07 20.82 -16.54
C MET A 82 -22.08 21.97 -16.59
N ARG A 83 -21.71 23.13 -16.06
CA ARG A 83 -22.28 24.38 -16.51
C ARG A 83 -21.87 24.51 -17.96
N ARG A 84 -22.78 24.07 -18.84
CA ARG A 84 -22.72 24.26 -20.28
C ARG A 84 -22.67 25.78 -20.52
N LYS A 85 -21.47 26.37 -20.53
CA LYS A 85 -21.25 27.72 -21.05
C LYS A 85 -21.35 27.59 -22.57
N SER A 86 -22.53 27.84 -23.12
CA SER A 86 -22.69 28.04 -24.55
C SER A 86 -22.08 29.40 -24.91
N SER A 87 -20.78 29.44 -25.20
CA SER A 87 -20.21 30.54 -25.97
C SER A 87 -20.56 30.29 -27.43
N GLY A 88 -21.71 30.81 -27.86
CA GLY A 88 -22.04 30.91 -29.28
C GLY A 88 -21.00 31.82 -29.95
N LEU A 89 -20.09 31.22 -30.70
CA LEU A 89 -19.15 31.95 -31.54
C LEU A 89 -19.97 32.63 -32.64
N SER A 90 -20.20 33.94 -32.49
CA SER A 90 -20.87 34.76 -33.50
C SER A 90 -20.03 34.73 -34.78
N HIS A 91 -20.52 34.05 -35.81
CA HIS A 91 -19.94 34.10 -37.15
C HIS A 91 -20.60 35.26 -37.90
N SER A 92 -20.03 36.46 -37.78
CA SER A 92 -20.29 37.53 -38.71
C SER A 92 -19.64 37.17 -40.06
N ARG A 93 -20.42 36.58 -40.98
CA ARG A 93 -20.04 36.47 -42.39
C ARG A 93 -20.58 37.67 -43.14
N SER A 94 -19.74 38.68 -43.31
CA SER A 94 -19.91 39.70 -44.34
C SER A 94 -19.32 39.19 -45.65
N PHE A 95 -20.16 38.96 -46.66
CA PHE A 95 -19.75 38.90 -48.07
C PHE A 95 -20.88 39.45 -48.96
N LEU A 96 -20.62 40.67 -49.45
CA LEU A 96 -21.04 41.32 -50.71
C LEU A 96 -22.33 40.87 -51.43
N MET A 97 -23.28 41.80 -51.51
CA MET A 97 -23.78 42.34 -52.79
C MET A 97 -24.03 43.84 -52.64
#